data_AF-V4RFC3-F1
#
_entry.id   AF-V4RFC3-F1
#
_cell.length_a   1.000
_cell.length_b   1.000
_cell.length_c   1.000
_cell.angle_alpha   90.00
_cell.angle_beta   90.00
_cell.angle_gamma   90.00
#
_symmetry.space_group_name_H-M   'P 1'
#
loop_
_entity.id
_entity.type
_entity.pdbx_description
1 polymer ?
#
loop_
_entity_poly.entity_id
_entity_poly.type
_entity_poly.pdbx_seq_one_letter_code
_entity_poly.pdbx_strand_id
1 'polypeptide(L)'
;MQIVLAWVKRVAWQRRLPKEQIAETHATILTYGSYGLGVHGSESDIDALCLGPEFASMAEDFFVVLHNMLKSRPEVSEIHCVKDAKVPLMRFKFDGILIDLPYARLHVLSVPENVDVLNPFFLRDLDETSWKSLSGVRANKCILQLVPDLEKFQPVLRCIKLWAKRRGVYGNLHGFLGGVHLAILVAHVCQNHPKGSLNTLVANFFKTYAYWPWPTPVMLQDPMLPAAGYPSETRSLMPIRLPCSPHEYCHSNITRSTFYKIRTEFLRGHNTTRDLMRPDFDWHFLFEPFPYSKKYARFVRVYLSASNQDDLGDWVGWVKSRFRSLILKLEEVQGLCDPNPTEYIDVDVTEPHVVFYWGLQPGRTNLLDIVAVEKDFLKNIHNGFQGSPGRMGLLVVQASQLSKSSQLDFGSGRRTKACWKNLDYNLPRIPVYSQHLPNYIIGYVDAKADSKYPSAGG
;
A
#
# COMPACT_ATOMS: atom_id res chain seq x y z
N MET A 1 16.74 11.88 -8.18
CA MET A 1 18.02 11.93 -7.42
C MET A 1 18.56 13.36 -7.28
N GLN A 2 18.73 14.12 -8.37
CA GLN A 2 19.30 15.49 -8.31
C GLN A 2 18.57 16.46 -7.37
N ILE A 3 17.23 16.42 -7.32
CA ILE A 3 16.42 17.28 -6.42
C ILE A 3 16.74 16.99 -4.94
N VAL A 4 16.86 15.71 -4.57
CA VAL A 4 17.19 15.28 -3.20
C VAL A 4 18.62 15.69 -2.82
N LEU A 5 19.57 15.62 -3.75
CA LEU A 5 20.94 16.10 -3.53
C LEU A 5 20.99 17.62 -3.31
N ALA A 6 20.27 18.40 -4.13
CA ALA A 6 20.17 19.84 -3.94
C ALA A 6 19.48 20.20 -2.62
N TRP A 7 18.45 19.44 -2.25
CA TRP A 7 17.73 19.59 -0.98
C TRP A 7 18.65 19.40 0.22
N VAL A 8 19.39 18.29 0.29
CA VAL A 8 20.23 18.02 1.46
C VAL A 8 21.36 19.05 1.61
N LYS A 9 21.92 19.57 0.50
CA LYS A 9 22.91 20.65 0.52
C LYS A 9 22.32 21.97 1.02
N ARG A 10 21.06 22.27 0.64
CA ARG A 10 20.34 23.43 1.16
C ARG A 10 20.10 23.30 2.67
N VAL A 11 19.69 22.13 3.13
CA VAL A 11 19.50 21.85 4.57
C VAL A 11 20.83 21.99 5.32
N ALA A 12 21.92 21.40 4.82
CA ALA A 12 23.26 21.52 5.40
C ALA A 12 23.70 22.98 5.55
N TRP A 13 23.43 23.81 4.53
CA TRP A 13 23.69 25.25 4.59
C TRP A 13 22.82 25.97 5.64
N GLN A 14 21.53 25.64 5.74
CA GLN A 14 20.62 26.20 6.76
C GLN A 14 21.06 25.85 8.18
N ARG A 15 21.65 24.66 8.37
CA ARG A 15 22.27 24.20 9.63
C ARG A 15 23.67 24.78 9.88
N ARG A 16 24.16 25.67 9.00
CA ARG A 16 25.46 26.35 9.08
C ARG A 16 26.66 25.39 9.16
N LEU A 17 26.59 24.25 8.46
CA LEU A 17 27.73 23.35 8.36
C LEU A 17 28.90 24.03 7.60
N PRO A 18 30.16 23.67 7.89
CA PRO A 18 31.33 24.11 7.12
C PRO A 18 31.18 23.88 5.61
N LYS A 19 31.77 24.76 4.80
CA LYS A 19 31.65 24.70 3.32
C LYS A 19 32.14 23.37 2.76
N GLU A 20 33.20 22.83 3.32
CA GLU A 20 33.78 21.53 2.97
C GLU A 20 32.77 20.41 3.23
N GLN A 21 32.12 20.42 4.40
CA GLN A 21 31.10 19.43 4.76
C GLN A 21 29.84 19.55 3.90
N ILE A 22 29.41 20.77 3.54
CA ILE A 22 28.28 20.98 2.62
C ILE A 22 28.58 20.38 1.24
N ALA A 23 29.82 20.52 0.76
CA ALA A 23 30.23 19.98 -0.54
C ALA A 23 30.13 18.45 -0.58
N GLU A 24 30.53 17.79 0.51
CA GLU A 24 30.53 16.32 0.71
C GLU A 24 29.17 15.75 1.17
N THR A 25 28.22 16.60 1.52
CA THR A 25 26.88 16.17 1.97
C THR A 25 26.14 15.48 0.83
N HIS A 26 25.61 14.31 1.15
CA HIS A 26 24.85 13.48 0.21
C HIS A 26 23.59 12.89 0.85
N ALA A 27 22.58 12.67 0.01
CA ALA A 27 21.32 12.01 0.30
C ALA A 27 20.94 11.18 -0.93
N THR A 28 20.32 10.02 -0.74
CA THR A 28 20.03 9.09 -1.83
C THR A 28 18.56 8.66 -1.83
N ILE A 29 18.15 8.06 -2.95
CA ILE A 29 16.83 7.46 -3.11
C ILE A 29 17.00 5.98 -3.42
N LEU A 30 16.29 5.12 -2.71
CA LEU A 30 16.24 3.69 -2.99
C LEU A 30 14.86 3.28 -3.45
N THR A 31 14.75 2.76 -4.67
CA THR A 31 13.48 2.22 -5.15
C THR A 31 13.22 0.83 -4.58
N TYR A 32 11.98 0.56 -4.19
CA TYR A 32 11.56 -0.73 -3.67
C TYR A 32 10.17 -1.12 -4.21
N GLY A 33 9.45 -1.98 -3.51
CA GLY A 33 8.15 -2.46 -3.94
C GLY A 33 8.21 -3.19 -5.28
N SER A 34 7.16 -3.06 -6.08
CA SER A 34 7.09 -3.77 -7.36
C SER A 34 8.08 -3.25 -8.41
N TYR A 35 8.43 -1.96 -8.35
CA TYR A 35 9.46 -1.38 -9.20
C TYR A 35 10.84 -1.94 -8.86
N GLY A 36 11.23 -1.92 -7.58
CA GLY A 36 12.52 -2.44 -7.12
C GLY A 36 12.67 -3.97 -7.27
N LEU A 37 11.57 -4.71 -7.36
CA LEU A 37 11.59 -6.15 -7.70
C LEU A 37 11.62 -6.42 -9.21
N GLY A 38 11.46 -5.41 -10.06
CA GLY A 38 11.38 -5.58 -11.52
C GLY A 38 10.05 -6.19 -12.00
N VAL A 39 8.97 -6.05 -11.24
CA VAL A 39 7.64 -6.63 -11.53
C VAL A 39 6.52 -5.58 -11.60
N HIS A 40 6.88 -4.33 -11.86
CA HIS A 40 5.96 -3.24 -12.13
C HIS A 40 5.30 -3.41 -13.51
N GLY A 41 4.11 -2.83 -13.68
CA GLY A 41 3.42 -2.68 -14.97
C GLY A 41 3.20 -1.20 -15.28
N SER A 42 2.60 -0.89 -16.43
CA SER A 42 2.39 0.51 -16.89
C SER A 42 1.65 1.39 -15.90
N GLU A 43 0.72 0.81 -15.14
CA GLU A 43 -0.11 1.51 -14.14
C GLU A 43 0.46 1.44 -12.73
N SER A 44 1.69 0.96 -12.53
CA SER A 44 2.28 0.85 -11.19
C SER A 44 2.91 2.16 -10.77
N ASP A 45 2.74 2.48 -9.50
CA ASP A 45 3.49 3.48 -8.78
C ASP A 45 4.96 3.08 -8.60
N ILE A 46 5.79 4.09 -8.35
CA ILE A 46 7.17 3.92 -7.94
C ILE A 46 7.26 4.19 -6.43
N ASP A 47 7.48 3.12 -5.68
CA ASP A 47 7.87 3.18 -4.28
C ASP A 47 9.36 3.57 -4.18
N ALA A 48 9.66 4.73 -3.59
CA ALA A 48 11.01 5.28 -3.51
C ALA A 48 11.31 5.79 -2.09
N LEU A 49 12.29 5.23 -1.39
CA LEU A 49 12.68 5.71 -0.06
C LEU A 49 13.73 6.81 -0.17
N CYS A 50 13.43 8.01 0.34
CA CYS A 50 14.40 9.07 0.52
C CYS A 50 15.22 8.81 1.81
N LEU A 51 16.54 8.71 1.67
CA LEU A 51 17.47 8.55 2.78
C LEU A 51 18.24 9.84 3.01
N GLY A 52 18.06 10.43 4.19
CA GLY A 52 18.75 11.66 4.59
C GLY A 52 19.67 11.47 5.80
N PRO A 53 20.62 12.41 5.98
CA PRO A 53 21.55 12.42 7.11
C PRO A 53 20.87 12.84 8.42
N GLU A 54 21.58 12.68 9.53
CA GLU A 54 21.05 12.86 10.89
C GLU A 54 20.49 14.27 11.16
N PHE A 55 21.11 15.29 10.54
CA PHE A 55 20.70 16.68 10.72
C PHE A 55 19.44 17.06 9.92
N ALA A 56 18.97 16.19 9.01
CA ALA A 56 17.78 16.43 8.19
C ALA A 56 16.54 15.77 8.82
N SER A 57 15.64 16.61 9.35
CA SER A 57 14.42 16.20 10.03
C SER A 57 13.27 15.86 9.07
N MET A 58 12.38 14.98 9.50
CA MET A 58 11.20 14.63 8.71
C MET A 58 10.18 15.78 8.65
N ALA A 59 9.93 16.42 9.79
CA ALA A 59 8.86 17.42 9.93
C ALA A 59 9.17 18.73 9.17
N GLU A 60 10.38 19.27 9.31
CA GLU A 60 10.77 20.54 8.70
C GLU A 60 11.46 20.28 7.35
N ASP A 61 12.53 19.49 7.34
CA ASP A 61 13.38 19.41 6.15
C ASP A 61 12.71 18.58 5.04
N PHE A 62 12.13 17.43 5.36
CA PHE A 62 11.45 16.58 4.37
C PHE A 62 10.07 17.12 3.98
N PHE A 63 9.15 17.30 4.93
CA PHE A 63 7.76 17.70 4.62
C PHE A 63 7.56 19.18 4.29
N VAL A 64 8.53 20.06 4.55
CA VAL A 64 8.44 21.48 4.17
C VAL A 64 9.47 21.82 3.10
N VAL A 65 10.77 21.64 3.37
CA VAL A 65 11.81 22.10 2.42
C VAL A 65 11.79 21.29 1.13
N LEU A 66 11.86 19.95 1.20
CA LEU A 66 11.83 19.09 0.01
C LEU A 66 10.47 19.19 -0.71
N HIS A 67 9.37 19.20 0.04
CA HIS A 67 8.02 19.44 -0.53
C HIS A 67 7.99 20.70 -1.40
N ASN A 68 8.47 21.85 -0.89
CA ASN A 68 8.43 23.10 -1.64
C ASN A 68 9.38 23.09 -2.84
N MET A 69 10.52 22.42 -2.73
CA MET A 69 11.40 22.20 -3.88
C MET A 69 10.72 21.37 -4.95
N LEU A 70 10.05 20.26 -4.58
CA LEU A 70 9.27 19.45 -5.51
C LEU A 70 8.11 20.23 -6.14
N LYS A 71 7.33 20.94 -5.33
CA LYS A 71 6.19 21.75 -5.81
C LYS A 71 6.57 22.86 -6.78
N SER A 72 7.82 23.33 -6.75
CA SER A 72 8.34 24.34 -7.69
C SER A 72 8.75 23.78 -9.05
N ARG A 73 8.73 22.45 -9.22
CA ARG A 73 9.16 21.78 -10.46
C ARG A 73 7.98 21.62 -11.42
N PRO A 74 8.12 22.00 -12.71
CA PRO A 74 7.06 21.80 -13.70
C PRO A 74 6.74 20.33 -13.95
N GLU A 75 7.70 19.43 -13.68
CA GLU A 75 7.52 17.97 -13.81
C GLU A 75 6.63 17.40 -12.70
N VAL A 76 6.45 18.12 -11.59
CA VAL A 76 5.72 17.63 -10.41
C VAL A 76 4.29 18.17 -10.40
N SER A 77 3.33 17.27 -10.20
CA SER A 77 1.92 17.59 -10.00
C SER A 77 1.33 16.75 -8.86
N GLU A 78 0.17 17.16 -8.36
CA GLU A 78 -0.62 16.39 -7.38
C GLU A 78 0.21 15.95 -6.14
N ILE A 79 0.96 16.88 -5.55
CA ILE A 79 1.78 16.60 -4.37
C ILE A 79 0.96 16.68 -3.07
N HIS A 80 0.93 15.58 -2.33
CA HIS A 80 0.21 15.44 -1.07
C HIS A 80 1.12 14.82 0.01
N CYS A 81 1.03 15.33 1.24
CA CYS A 81 1.79 14.84 2.38
C CYS A 81 0.92 13.98 3.28
N VAL A 82 1.23 12.70 3.41
CA VAL A 82 0.54 11.76 4.31
C VAL A 82 1.36 11.61 5.59
N LYS A 83 1.03 12.40 6.62
CA LYS A 83 1.82 12.49 7.86
C LYS A 83 1.42 11.48 8.93
N ASP A 84 0.13 11.20 9.07
CA ASP A 84 -0.42 10.34 10.14
C ASP A 84 -0.48 8.85 9.77
N ALA A 85 0.23 8.43 8.73
CA ALA A 85 0.31 7.03 8.34
C ALA A 85 1.37 6.28 9.17
N LYS A 86 1.24 4.95 9.22
CA LYS A 86 2.26 4.07 9.82
C LYS A 86 3.66 4.30 9.24
N VAL A 87 3.72 4.66 7.96
CA VAL A 87 4.92 5.11 7.24
C VAL A 87 4.55 6.45 6.59
N PRO A 88 4.96 7.58 7.16
CA PRO A 88 4.73 8.90 6.59
C PRO A 88 5.44 9.06 5.24
N LEU A 89 4.77 9.68 4.28
CA LEU A 89 5.29 9.83 2.92
C LEU A 89 4.74 11.07 2.20
N MET A 90 5.46 11.51 1.17
CA MET A 90 4.93 12.40 0.14
C MET A 90 4.51 11.57 -1.06
N ARG A 91 3.28 11.78 -1.54
CA ARG A 91 2.77 11.19 -2.78
C ARG A 91 2.66 12.29 -3.82
N PHE A 92 3.18 12.06 -5.02
CA PHE A 92 3.10 13.03 -6.11
C PHE A 92 3.21 12.36 -7.48
N LYS A 93 2.83 13.06 -8.54
CA LYS A 93 3.14 12.65 -9.91
C LYS A 93 4.38 13.39 -10.40
N PHE A 94 5.33 12.64 -10.94
CA PHE A 94 6.49 13.18 -11.65
C PHE A 94 6.38 12.77 -13.12
N ASP A 95 6.22 13.73 -14.02
CA ASP A 95 5.93 13.50 -15.45
C ASP A 95 4.78 12.52 -15.68
N GLY A 96 3.75 12.61 -14.83
CA GLY A 96 2.56 11.76 -14.85
C GLY A 96 2.71 10.39 -14.17
N ILE A 97 3.90 10.02 -13.71
CA ILE A 97 4.16 8.76 -12.97
C ILE A 97 3.94 8.99 -11.48
N LEU A 98 3.10 8.18 -10.85
CA LEU A 98 2.85 8.26 -9.41
C LEU A 98 4.06 7.77 -8.61
N ILE A 99 4.52 8.57 -7.66
CA ILE A 99 5.64 8.30 -6.77
C ILE A 99 5.16 8.37 -5.32
N ASP A 100 5.42 7.30 -4.58
CA ASP A 100 5.30 7.27 -3.12
C ASP A 100 6.69 7.39 -2.52
N LEU A 101 6.96 8.54 -1.90
CA LEU A 101 8.26 8.91 -1.36
C LEU A 101 8.20 8.97 0.17
N PRO A 102 8.42 7.86 0.91
CA PRO A 102 8.70 7.92 2.33
C PRO A 102 10.10 8.47 2.63
N TYR A 103 10.32 8.80 3.90
CA TYR A 103 11.61 9.26 4.42
C TYR A 103 12.13 8.34 5.53
N ALA A 104 13.44 8.08 5.50
CA ALA A 104 14.15 7.54 6.65
C ALA A 104 15.43 8.35 6.90
N ARG A 105 15.67 8.63 8.18
CA ARG A 105 16.83 9.37 8.64
C ARG A 105 17.86 8.39 9.15
N LEU A 106 19.09 8.50 8.65
CA LEU A 106 20.23 7.70 9.09
C LEU A 106 21.13 8.53 10.02
N HIS A 107 21.73 7.90 11.02
CA HIS A 107 22.70 8.53 11.94
C HIS A 107 24.08 8.64 11.30
N VAL A 108 24.14 9.37 10.19
CA VAL A 108 25.37 9.69 9.45
C VAL A 108 25.33 11.15 9.00
N LEU A 109 26.50 11.76 8.87
CA LEU A 109 26.63 13.14 8.36
C LEU A 109 26.43 13.22 6.84
N SER A 110 26.75 12.16 6.10
CA SER A 110 26.54 12.07 4.66
C SER A 110 26.11 10.66 4.30
N VAL A 111 25.03 10.53 3.53
CA VAL A 111 24.49 9.21 3.15
C VAL A 111 25.26 8.68 1.93
N PRO A 112 25.92 7.51 2.02
CA PRO A 112 26.64 6.94 0.90
C PRO A 112 25.71 6.69 -0.30
N GLU A 113 26.21 6.90 -1.52
CA GLU A 113 25.44 6.68 -2.75
C GLU A 113 24.97 5.22 -2.85
N ASN A 114 25.86 4.28 -2.56
CA ASN A 114 25.61 2.82 -2.58
C ASN A 114 25.31 2.27 -1.17
N VAL A 115 24.38 2.90 -0.46
CA VAL A 115 24.05 2.47 0.91
C VAL A 115 23.51 1.03 0.96
N ASP A 116 24.15 0.22 1.79
CA ASP A 116 23.66 -1.12 2.10
C ASP A 116 22.73 -1.10 3.32
N VAL A 117 21.42 -1.01 3.06
CA VAL A 117 20.38 -1.04 4.11
C VAL A 117 20.29 -2.36 4.90
N LEU A 118 21.07 -3.38 4.54
CA LEU A 118 21.20 -4.62 5.33
C LEU A 118 22.35 -4.54 6.33
N ASN A 119 23.29 -3.60 6.16
CA ASN A 119 24.43 -3.43 7.05
C ASN A 119 23.94 -2.90 8.42
N PRO A 120 24.22 -3.62 9.53
CA PRO A 120 23.83 -3.20 10.87
C PRO A 120 24.31 -1.80 11.27
N PHE A 121 25.37 -1.28 10.66
CA PHE A 121 25.85 0.09 10.88
C PHE A 121 24.77 1.14 10.64
N PHE A 122 24.02 1.05 9.53
CA PHE A 122 22.96 2.02 9.21
C PHE A 122 21.66 1.77 9.98
N LEU A 123 21.58 0.67 10.73
CA LEU A 123 20.39 0.23 11.44
C LEU A 123 20.41 0.54 12.94
N ARG A 124 21.53 1.07 13.46
CA ARG A 124 21.68 1.42 14.88
C ARG A 124 20.82 2.63 15.22
N ASP A 125 20.19 2.60 16.38
CA ASP A 125 19.49 3.73 17.01
C ASP A 125 18.44 4.43 16.14
N LEU A 126 17.94 3.77 15.09
CA LEU A 126 16.91 4.32 14.22
C LEU A 126 15.61 4.52 15.00
N ASP A 127 14.95 5.65 14.76
CA ASP A 127 13.60 5.87 15.25
C ASP A 127 12.61 4.89 14.57
N GLU A 128 11.49 4.62 15.25
CA GLU A 128 10.49 3.65 14.79
C GLU A 128 9.96 3.97 13.37
N THR A 129 9.88 5.25 13.01
CA THR A 129 9.38 5.67 11.70
C THR A 129 10.40 5.35 10.61
N SER A 130 11.65 5.74 10.80
CA SER A 130 12.77 5.41 9.90
C SER A 130 12.92 3.90 9.72
N TRP A 131 12.75 3.13 10.81
CA TRP A 131 12.76 1.67 10.77
C TRP A 131 11.66 1.09 9.87
N LYS A 132 10.41 1.55 10.05
CA LYS A 132 9.26 1.12 9.24
C LYS A 132 9.44 1.51 7.78
N SER A 133 9.94 2.72 7.49
CA SER A 133 10.26 3.18 6.13
C SER A 133 11.32 2.31 5.45
N LEU A 134 12.36 1.89 6.17
CA LEU A 134 13.42 1.01 5.66
C LEU A 134 12.97 -0.43 5.42
N SER A 135 11.97 -0.92 6.16
CA SER A 135 11.51 -2.31 6.13
C SER A 135 11.16 -2.78 4.71
N GLY A 136 10.50 -1.94 3.90
CA GLY A 136 10.14 -2.27 2.51
C GLY A 136 11.37 -2.47 1.60
N VAL A 137 12.35 -1.57 1.69
CA VAL A 137 13.59 -1.67 0.90
C VAL A 137 14.40 -2.90 1.31
N ARG A 138 14.50 -3.15 2.62
CA ARG A 138 15.21 -4.30 3.17
C ARG A 138 14.57 -5.59 2.70
N ALA A 139 13.25 -5.73 2.83
CA ALA A 139 12.51 -6.90 2.37
C ALA A 139 12.77 -7.19 0.89
N ASN A 140 12.71 -6.17 0.03
CA ASN A 140 13.05 -6.31 -1.38
C ASN A 140 14.49 -6.84 -1.59
N LYS A 141 15.49 -6.21 -0.95
CA LYS A 141 16.89 -6.65 -1.09
C LYS A 141 17.08 -8.10 -0.64
N CYS A 142 16.53 -8.49 0.51
CA CYS A 142 16.62 -9.87 0.98
C CYS A 142 15.91 -10.85 0.02
N ILE A 143 14.71 -10.52 -0.50
CA ILE A 143 14.03 -11.38 -1.49
C ILE A 143 14.93 -11.58 -2.72
N LEU A 144 15.53 -10.52 -3.25
CA LEU A 144 16.40 -10.60 -4.42
C LEU A 144 17.67 -11.42 -4.16
N GLN A 145 18.21 -11.40 -2.93
CA GLN A 145 19.37 -12.22 -2.53
C GLN A 145 19.01 -13.69 -2.31
N LEU A 146 17.79 -13.98 -1.84
CA LEU A 146 17.35 -15.32 -1.45
C LEU A 146 16.70 -16.13 -2.59
N VAL A 147 16.27 -15.46 -3.65
CA VAL A 147 15.69 -16.11 -4.84
C VAL A 147 16.81 -16.73 -5.68
N PRO A 148 16.71 -18.03 -6.05
CA PRO A 148 17.77 -18.72 -6.79
C PRO A 148 17.91 -18.28 -8.25
N ASP A 149 16.82 -17.80 -8.87
CA ASP A 149 16.78 -17.42 -10.28
C ASP A 149 15.79 -16.26 -10.48
N LEU A 150 16.32 -15.06 -10.70
CA LEU A 150 15.52 -13.85 -10.89
C LEU A 150 14.75 -13.85 -12.21
N GLU A 151 15.32 -14.43 -13.27
CA GLU A 151 14.70 -14.52 -14.60
C GLU A 151 13.45 -15.41 -14.55
N LYS A 152 13.40 -16.38 -13.64
CA LYS A 152 12.19 -17.17 -13.37
C LYS A 152 11.24 -16.51 -12.37
N PHE A 153 11.77 -15.94 -11.31
CA PHE A 153 10.96 -15.34 -10.24
C PHE A 153 10.10 -14.18 -10.74
N GLN A 154 10.66 -13.25 -11.51
CA GLN A 154 9.96 -12.04 -11.93
C GLN A 154 8.73 -12.34 -12.81
N PRO A 155 8.80 -13.18 -13.87
CA PRO A 155 7.61 -13.56 -14.65
C PRO A 155 6.56 -14.31 -13.83
N VAL A 156 6.97 -15.22 -12.93
CA VAL A 156 6.03 -15.94 -12.05
C VAL A 156 5.31 -14.97 -11.11
N LEU A 157 6.03 -14.03 -10.48
CA LEU A 157 5.43 -13.03 -9.62
C LEU A 157 4.48 -12.09 -10.39
N ARG A 158 4.81 -11.69 -11.63
CA ARG A 158 3.90 -10.93 -12.50
C ARG A 158 2.62 -11.72 -12.80
N CYS A 159 2.75 -13.00 -13.15
CA CYS A 159 1.64 -13.92 -13.41
C CYS A 159 0.72 -14.04 -12.17
N ILE A 160 1.29 -14.34 -11.00
CA ILE A 160 0.52 -14.47 -9.76
C ILE A 160 -0.10 -13.14 -9.32
N LYS A 161 0.58 -12.00 -9.50
CA LYS A 161 0.01 -10.68 -9.21
C LYS A 161 -1.18 -10.36 -10.11
N LEU A 162 -1.12 -10.72 -11.40
CA LEU A 162 -2.25 -10.59 -12.32
C LEU A 162 -3.43 -11.47 -11.90
N TRP A 163 -3.17 -12.75 -11.60
CA TRP A 163 -4.17 -13.67 -11.08
C TRP A 163 -4.84 -13.10 -9.82
N ALA A 164 -4.05 -12.66 -8.83
CA ALA A 164 -4.59 -12.17 -7.56
C ALA A 164 -5.48 -10.94 -7.76
N LYS A 165 -5.09 -10.03 -8.66
CA LYS A 165 -5.92 -8.87 -9.04
C LYS A 165 -7.23 -9.30 -9.72
N ARG A 166 -7.15 -10.16 -10.75
CA ARG A 166 -8.34 -10.64 -11.50
C ARG A 166 -9.30 -11.42 -10.61
N ARG A 167 -8.79 -12.21 -9.67
CA ARG A 167 -9.58 -13.04 -8.74
C ARG A 167 -10.02 -12.29 -7.48
N GLY A 168 -9.72 -11.00 -7.36
CA GLY A 168 -10.18 -10.19 -6.23
C GLY A 168 -9.58 -10.60 -4.89
N VAL A 169 -8.34 -11.10 -4.89
CA VAL A 169 -7.56 -11.50 -3.70
C VAL A 169 -6.26 -10.72 -3.55
N TYR A 170 -6.21 -9.52 -4.15
CA TYR A 170 -5.08 -8.58 -4.04
C TYR A 170 -5.52 -7.30 -3.35
N GLY A 171 -4.76 -6.86 -2.34
CA GLY A 171 -4.95 -5.57 -1.66
C GLY A 171 -5.03 -5.70 -0.14
N ASN A 172 -3.96 -5.34 0.56
CA ASN A 172 -3.87 -5.48 2.01
C ASN A 172 -4.91 -4.64 2.77
N LEU A 173 -5.26 -3.43 2.28
CA LEU A 173 -6.29 -2.62 2.94
C LEU A 173 -7.68 -3.28 2.91
N HIS A 174 -7.95 -4.12 1.90
CA HIS A 174 -9.20 -4.89 1.78
C HIS A 174 -9.13 -6.25 2.50
N GLY A 175 -8.08 -6.50 3.29
CA GLY A 175 -7.88 -7.76 4.01
C GLY A 175 -7.36 -8.91 3.15
N PHE A 176 -6.75 -8.63 1.98
CA PHE A 176 -6.16 -9.66 1.11
C PHE A 176 -4.63 -9.59 1.02
N LEU A 177 -4.04 -10.39 0.13
CA LEU A 177 -2.60 -10.45 -0.09
C LEU A 177 -2.11 -9.13 -0.72
N GLY A 178 -1.19 -8.47 -0.03
CA GLY A 178 -0.39 -7.35 -0.59
C GLY A 178 0.77 -7.82 -1.47
N GLY A 179 1.46 -6.87 -2.12
CA GLY A 179 2.58 -7.17 -3.03
C GLY A 179 3.73 -7.94 -2.37
N VAL A 180 4.15 -7.54 -1.17
CA VAL A 180 5.22 -8.22 -0.41
C VAL A 180 4.82 -9.65 -0.03
N HIS A 181 3.55 -9.88 0.32
CA HIS A 181 3.05 -11.22 0.63
C HIS A 181 3.23 -12.14 -0.59
N LEU A 182 2.77 -11.72 -1.77
CA LEU A 182 2.91 -12.50 -3.00
C LEU A 182 4.38 -12.71 -3.38
N ALA A 183 5.24 -11.69 -3.21
CA ALA A 183 6.66 -11.81 -3.51
C ALA A 183 7.34 -12.88 -2.64
N ILE A 184 7.05 -12.92 -1.34
CA ILE A 184 7.59 -13.94 -0.43
C ILE A 184 7.03 -15.33 -0.76
N LEU A 185 5.73 -15.45 -1.03
CA LEU A 185 5.11 -16.73 -1.40
C LEU A 185 5.71 -17.29 -2.71
N VAL A 186 5.94 -16.44 -3.71
CA VAL A 186 6.57 -16.87 -4.97
C VAL A 186 8.04 -17.20 -4.76
N ALA A 187 8.79 -16.38 -4.01
CA ALA A 187 10.19 -16.66 -3.69
C ALA A 187 10.35 -18.00 -2.97
N HIS A 188 9.47 -18.32 -2.02
CA HIS A 188 9.45 -19.60 -1.32
C HIS A 188 9.26 -20.79 -2.28
N VAL A 189 8.37 -20.66 -3.26
CA VAL A 189 8.16 -21.70 -4.29
C VAL A 189 9.40 -21.83 -5.19
N CYS A 190 10.03 -20.71 -5.57
CA CYS A 190 11.28 -20.73 -6.33
C CYS A 190 12.42 -21.42 -5.56
N GLN A 191 12.54 -21.19 -4.24
CA GLN A 191 13.52 -21.87 -3.39
C GLN A 191 13.30 -23.38 -3.32
N ASN A 192 12.04 -23.83 -3.20
CA ASN A 192 11.72 -25.26 -3.12
C ASN A 192 11.78 -25.98 -4.47
N HIS A 193 11.75 -25.24 -5.59
CA HIS A 193 11.77 -25.80 -6.94
C HIS A 193 12.74 -25.04 -7.87
N PRO A 194 14.06 -24.98 -7.54
CA PRO A 194 15.02 -24.11 -8.24
C PRO A 194 15.22 -24.47 -9.72
N LYS A 195 14.98 -25.74 -10.08
CA LYS A 195 15.07 -26.25 -11.45
C LYS A 195 13.73 -26.26 -12.20
N GLY A 196 12.66 -25.75 -11.60
CA GLY A 196 11.33 -25.73 -12.21
C GLY A 196 11.27 -24.80 -13.43
N SER A 197 10.52 -25.20 -14.46
CA SER A 197 10.12 -24.28 -15.54
C SER A 197 9.13 -23.22 -15.02
N LEU A 198 8.90 -22.14 -15.77
CA LEU A 198 7.91 -21.12 -15.40
C LEU A 198 6.53 -21.73 -15.13
N ASN A 199 6.06 -22.63 -16.00
CA ASN A 199 4.78 -23.32 -15.84
C ASN A 199 4.79 -24.18 -14.57
N THR A 200 5.85 -24.97 -14.37
CA THR A 200 5.99 -25.80 -13.17
C THR A 200 5.95 -24.97 -11.89
N LEU A 201 6.61 -23.79 -11.87
CA LEU A 201 6.59 -22.88 -10.73
C LEU A 201 5.19 -22.32 -10.45
N VAL A 202 4.44 -21.93 -11.49
CA VAL A 202 3.04 -21.48 -11.33
C VAL A 202 2.15 -22.59 -10.80
N ALA A 203 2.24 -23.81 -11.34
CA ALA A 203 1.46 -24.96 -10.86
C ALA A 203 1.82 -25.32 -9.41
N ASN A 204 3.12 -25.32 -9.08
CA ASN A 204 3.59 -25.60 -7.73
C ASN A 204 3.19 -24.50 -6.74
N PHE A 205 3.10 -23.24 -7.17
CA PHE A 205 2.58 -22.16 -6.32
C PHE A 205 1.16 -22.46 -5.85
N PHE A 206 0.26 -22.78 -6.77
CA PHE A 206 -1.12 -23.09 -6.41
C PHE A 206 -1.24 -24.38 -5.61
N LYS A 207 -0.51 -25.44 -6.01
CA LYS A 207 -0.49 -26.71 -5.28
C LYS A 207 -0.03 -26.51 -3.83
N THR A 208 1.07 -25.78 -3.64
CA THR A 208 1.65 -25.52 -2.32
C THR A 208 0.65 -24.80 -1.42
N TYR A 209 0.05 -23.70 -1.89
CA TYR A 209 -0.80 -22.88 -1.04
C TYR A 209 -2.26 -23.33 -0.94
N ALA A 210 -2.71 -24.21 -1.84
CA ALA A 210 -4.00 -24.90 -1.69
C ALA A 210 -3.99 -25.85 -0.48
N TYR A 211 -2.88 -26.55 -0.26
CA TYR A 211 -2.73 -27.56 0.80
C TYR A 211 -1.83 -27.12 1.96
N TRP A 212 -1.36 -25.87 1.96
CA TRP A 212 -0.52 -25.36 3.05
C TRP A 212 -1.26 -25.44 4.38
N PRO A 213 -0.64 -25.99 5.44
CA PRO A 213 -1.28 -26.22 6.73
C PRO A 213 -1.32 -24.92 7.56
N TRP A 214 -2.05 -23.92 7.08
CA TRP A 214 -2.29 -22.67 7.81
C TRP A 214 -2.84 -22.95 9.22
N PRO A 215 -2.33 -22.29 10.29
CA PRO A 215 -1.50 -21.08 10.29
C PRO A 215 0.01 -21.34 10.36
N THR A 216 0.54 -22.46 9.86
CA THR A 216 2.00 -22.65 9.76
C THR A 216 2.63 -21.50 8.96
N PRO A 217 3.69 -20.84 9.45
CA PRO A 217 4.25 -19.67 8.78
C PRO A 217 5.04 -20.02 7.54
N VAL A 218 4.91 -19.19 6.50
CA VAL A 218 5.79 -19.24 5.32
C VAL A 218 7.03 -18.40 5.61
N MET A 219 8.21 -19.01 5.44
CA MET A 219 9.50 -18.40 5.72
C MET A 219 10.45 -18.70 4.55
N LEU A 220 11.17 -17.69 4.07
CA LEU A 220 12.29 -17.93 3.16
C LEU A 220 13.46 -18.49 3.95
N GLN A 221 14.17 -19.45 3.35
CA GLN A 221 15.37 -20.01 3.94
C GLN A 221 16.58 -19.20 3.50
N ASP A 222 17.40 -18.78 4.46
CA ASP A 222 18.72 -18.20 4.19
C ASP A 222 19.77 -19.30 4.37
N PRO A 223 20.47 -19.72 3.29
CA PRO A 223 21.51 -20.75 3.38
C PRO A 223 22.69 -20.37 4.30
N MET A 224 22.89 -19.09 4.58
CA MET A 224 24.02 -18.55 5.34
C MET A 224 23.73 -18.42 6.84
N LEU A 225 22.47 -18.52 7.26
CA LEU A 225 22.07 -18.37 8.65
C LEU A 225 21.47 -19.68 9.19
N PRO A 226 21.75 -20.03 10.47
CA PRO A 226 21.03 -21.11 11.13
C PRO A 226 19.52 -20.87 11.02
N ALA A 227 18.74 -21.95 10.86
CA ALA A 227 17.29 -21.87 10.78
C ALA A 227 16.77 -20.95 11.90
N ALA A 228 16.17 -19.82 11.50
CA ALA A 228 15.70 -18.81 12.43
C ALA A 228 14.83 -19.50 13.49
N GLY A 229 15.13 -19.24 14.77
CA GLY A 229 14.49 -19.91 15.91
C GLY A 229 12.97 -19.94 15.84
N TYR A 230 12.38 -20.89 16.56
CA TYR A 230 10.95 -21.19 16.52
C TYR A 230 10.10 -19.91 16.53
N PRO A 231 9.15 -19.77 15.58
CA PRO A 231 8.32 -18.60 15.50
C PRO A 231 7.54 -18.39 16.81
N SER A 232 7.54 -17.17 17.34
CA SER A 232 6.58 -16.79 18.38
C SER A 232 5.16 -17.07 17.89
N GLU A 233 4.31 -17.57 18.79
CA GLU A 233 2.90 -17.82 18.48
C GLU A 233 2.26 -16.58 17.83
N THR A 234 1.71 -16.78 16.64
CA THR A 234 1.03 -15.73 15.90
C THR A 234 -0.46 -16.03 15.88
N ARG A 235 -1.27 -15.02 16.21
CA ARG A 235 -2.74 -15.08 16.08
C ARG A 235 -3.21 -14.86 14.63
N SER A 236 -2.29 -14.79 13.66
CA SER A 236 -2.60 -14.58 12.24
C SER A 236 -3.07 -15.86 11.56
N LEU A 237 -4.08 -15.74 10.69
CA LEU A 237 -4.59 -16.86 9.88
C LEU A 237 -3.62 -17.29 8.77
N MET A 238 -2.85 -16.33 8.23
CA MET A 238 -1.84 -16.57 7.18
C MET A 238 -0.54 -15.84 7.53
N PRO A 239 0.28 -16.38 8.44
CA PRO A 239 1.54 -15.75 8.79
C PRO A 239 2.58 -15.93 7.68
N ILE A 240 3.11 -14.80 7.19
CA ILE A 240 4.16 -14.73 6.18
C ILE A 240 5.28 -13.89 6.78
N ARG A 241 6.47 -14.47 6.94
CA ARG A 241 7.59 -13.85 7.63
C ARG A 241 8.41 -12.99 6.67
N LEU A 242 8.78 -11.78 7.10
CA LEU A 242 9.73 -10.96 6.37
C LEU A 242 11.11 -11.64 6.38
N PRO A 243 11.85 -11.60 5.26
CA PRO A 243 13.12 -12.32 5.14
C PRO A 243 14.32 -11.65 5.82
N CYS A 244 14.16 -10.44 6.35
CA CYS A 244 15.27 -9.71 6.98
C CYS A 244 15.07 -9.62 8.51
N SER A 245 16.18 -9.69 9.26
CA SER A 245 16.20 -9.47 10.72
C SER A 245 15.53 -8.15 11.13
N PRO A 246 14.69 -8.11 12.19
CA PRO A 246 14.41 -9.13 13.21
C PRO A 246 13.42 -10.22 12.78
N HIS A 247 13.17 -10.39 11.47
CA HIS A 247 12.30 -11.41 10.90
C HIS A 247 10.87 -11.36 11.46
N GLU A 248 10.31 -10.15 11.52
CA GLU A 248 8.92 -9.89 11.83
C GLU A 248 7.97 -10.53 10.80
N TYR A 249 6.69 -10.61 11.15
CA TYR A 249 5.66 -10.99 10.19
C TYR A 249 5.24 -9.81 9.33
N CYS A 250 4.90 -10.08 8.07
CA CYS A 250 4.21 -9.12 7.22
C CYS A 250 2.94 -8.66 7.93
N HIS A 251 2.73 -7.34 7.96
CA HIS A 251 1.49 -6.80 8.49
C HIS A 251 0.34 -7.19 7.56
N SER A 252 -0.61 -7.94 8.11
CA SER A 252 -1.72 -8.53 7.36
C SER A 252 -3.05 -8.14 7.98
N ASN A 253 -3.95 -7.66 7.13
CA ASN A 253 -5.34 -7.38 7.51
C ASN A 253 -6.29 -8.56 7.22
N ILE A 254 -5.74 -9.75 6.98
CA ILE A 254 -6.53 -10.94 6.67
C ILE A 254 -7.49 -11.26 7.83
N THR A 255 -8.74 -11.49 7.45
CA THR A 255 -9.88 -11.80 8.32
C THR A 255 -10.36 -13.22 8.04
N ARG A 256 -11.37 -13.73 8.77
CA ARG A 256 -11.89 -15.08 8.52
C ARG A 256 -12.47 -15.20 7.10
N SER A 257 -13.16 -14.18 6.62
CA SER A 257 -13.82 -14.16 5.31
C SER A 257 -12.82 -14.06 4.18
N THR A 258 -11.86 -13.14 4.30
CA THR A 258 -10.85 -12.99 3.26
C THR A 258 -9.89 -14.18 3.23
N PHE A 259 -9.56 -14.78 4.40
CA PHE A 259 -8.83 -16.05 4.48
C PHE A 259 -9.54 -17.18 3.73
N TYR A 260 -10.84 -17.34 3.99
CA TYR A 260 -11.66 -18.34 3.29
C TYR A 260 -11.59 -18.15 1.77
N LYS A 261 -11.80 -16.93 1.28
CA LYS A 261 -11.72 -16.62 -0.15
C LYS A 261 -10.34 -16.91 -0.74
N ILE A 262 -9.25 -16.49 -0.07
CA ILE A 262 -7.88 -16.74 -0.54
C ILE A 262 -7.66 -18.26 -0.69
N ARG A 263 -8.08 -19.07 0.31
CA ARG A 263 -7.95 -20.53 0.23
C ARG A 263 -8.76 -21.15 -0.91
N THR A 264 -10.00 -20.70 -1.09
CA THR A 264 -10.84 -21.16 -2.20
C THR A 264 -10.22 -20.84 -3.55
N GLU A 265 -9.65 -19.64 -3.72
CA GLU A 265 -9.02 -19.23 -4.96
C GLU A 265 -7.67 -19.93 -5.20
N PHE A 266 -6.90 -20.25 -4.16
CA PHE A 266 -5.72 -21.13 -4.31
C PHE A 266 -6.12 -22.54 -4.77
N LEU A 267 -7.18 -23.11 -4.20
CA LEU A 267 -7.67 -24.43 -4.61
C LEU A 267 -8.21 -24.41 -6.05
N ARG A 268 -8.96 -23.37 -6.44
CA ARG A 268 -9.38 -23.15 -7.83
C ARG A 268 -8.17 -23.06 -8.76
N GLY A 269 -7.17 -22.26 -8.39
CA GLY A 269 -5.93 -22.14 -9.14
C GLY A 269 -5.25 -23.50 -9.31
N HIS A 270 -5.14 -24.30 -8.25
CA HIS A 270 -4.53 -25.63 -8.30
C HIS A 270 -5.27 -26.56 -9.26
N ASN A 271 -6.60 -26.62 -9.16
CA ASN A 271 -7.44 -27.43 -10.05
C ASN A 271 -7.30 -27.00 -11.51
N THR A 272 -7.21 -25.69 -11.76
CA THR A 272 -7.03 -25.14 -13.10
C THR A 272 -5.64 -25.51 -13.63
N THR A 273 -4.58 -25.32 -12.85
CA THR A 273 -3.19 -25.56 -13.28
C THR A 273 -2.74 -27.02 -13.20
N ARG A 274 -3.63 -27.97 -12.89
CA ARG A 274 -3.27 -29.41 -12.82
C ARG A 274 -2.74 -29.92 -14.16
N ASP A 275 -3.35 -29.45 -15.24
CA ASP A 275 -3.07 -29.87 -16.61
C ASP A 275 -2.24 -28.82 -17.38
N LEU A 276 -1.54 -27.93 -16.66
CA LEU A 276 -0.77 -26.80 -17.23
C LEU A 276 0.33 -27.23 -18.22
N MET A 277 0.74 -28.49 -18.18
CA MET A 277 1.74 -29.04 -19.09
C MET A 277 1.17 -29.50 -20.44
N ARG A 278 -0.16 -29.46 -20.62
CA ARG A 278 -0.77 -29.78 -21.90
C ARG A 278 -0.57 -28.63 -22.91
N PRO A 279 -0.29 -28.91 -24.19
CA PRO A 279 -0.07 -27.87 -25.20
C PRO A 279 -1.29 -26.95 -25.42
N ASP A 280 -2.49 -27.43 -25.14
CA ASP A 280 -3.79 -26.76 -25.31
C ASP A 280 -4.26 -26.03 -24.04
N PHE A 281 -3.37 -25.79 -23.08
CA PHE A 281 -3.74 -25.10 -21.84
C PHE A 281 -4.21 -23.66 -22.10
N ASP A 282 -5.47 -23.38 -21.75
CA ASP A 282 -6.03 -22.05 -21.85
C ASP A 282 -5.83 -21.24 -20.55
N TRP A 283 -4.90 -20.29 -20.62
CA TRP A 283 -4.60 -19.34 -19.54
C TRP A 283 -5.79 -18.43 -19.18
N HIS A 284 -6.78 -18.29 -20.06
CA HIS A 284 -7.97 -17.48 -19.80
C HIS A 284 -8.70 -17.92 -18.53
N PHE A 285 -8.83 -19.23 -18.29
CA PHE A 285 -9.49 -19.75 -17.10
C PHE A 285 -8.78 -19.35 -15.80
N LEU A 286 -7.44 -19.28 -15.81
CA LEU A 286 -6.70 -18.87 -14.63
C LEU A 286 -6.94 -17.37 -14.31
N PHE A 287 -6.96 -16.53 -15.34
CA PHE A 287 -7.05 -15.07 -15.22
C PHE A 287 -8.47 -14.50 -15.38
N GLU A 288 -9.49 -15.35 -15.50
CA GLU A 288 -10.88 -14.94 -15.55
C GLU A 288 -11.20 -14.03 -14.34
N PRO A 289 -11.85 -12.87 -14.53
CA PRO A 289 -12.29 -12.03 -13.42
C PRO A 289 -13.17 -12.78 -12.41
N PHE A 290 -13.09 -12.42 -11.13
CA PHE A 290 -14.00 -12.98 -10.12
C PHE A 290 -15.44 -12.54 -10.41
N PRO A 291 -16.40 -13.47 -10.58
CA PRO A 291 -17.75 -13.13 -11.04
C PRO A 291 -18.64 -12.69 -9.87
N TYR A 292 -18.38 -11.52 -9.30
CA TYR A 292 -19.08 -11.04 -8.09
C TYR A 292 -20.61 -11.04 -8.26
N SER A 293 -21.11 -10.48 -9.36
CA SER A 293 -22.54 -10.36 -9.70
C SER A 293 -23.25 -11.72 -9.80
N LYS A 294 -22.55 -12.77 -10.25
CA LYS A 294 -23.07 -14.14 -10.35
C LYS A 294 -22.90 -14.92 -9.05
N LYS A 295 -21.88 -14.59 -8.25
CA LYS A 295 -21.53 -15.31 -7.03
C LYS A 295 -22.40 -14.90 -5.84
N TYR A 296 -22.78 -13.63 -5.75
CA TYR A 296 -23.50 -13.07 -4.61
C TYR A 296 -24.83 -12.48 -5.03
N ALA A 297 -25.88 -12.81 -4.29
CA ALA A 297 -27.21 -12.23 -4.49
C ALA A 297 -27.37 -10.86 -3.80
N ARG A 298 -26.64 -10.63 -2.70
CA ARG A 298 -26.70 -9.42 -1.88
C ARG A 298 -25.31 -8.80 -1.71
N PHE A 299 -25.27 -7.48 -1.60
CA PHE A 299 -24.05 -6.71 -1.42
C PHE A 299 -24.21 -5.66 -0.33
N VAL A 300 -23.13 -5.37 0.40
CA VAL A 300 -22.99 -4.09 1.12
C VAL A 300 -22.44 -3.07 0.14
N ARG A 301 -23.23 -2.03 -0.13
CA ARG A 301 -22.81 -0.83 -0.83
C ARG A 301 -22.19 0.12 0.18
N VAL A 302 -20.89 0.39 0.01
CA VAL A 302 -20.15 1.40 0.78
C VAL A 302 -20.03 2.63 -0.09
N TYR A 303 -20.72 3.71 0.27
CA TYR A 303 -20.69 4.99 -0.45
C TYR A 303 -19.84 6.00 0.30
N LEU A 304 -18.89 6.62 -0.37
CA LEU A 304 -18.04 7.68 0.17
C LEU A 304 -18.12 8.90 -0.74
N SER A 305 -18.32 10.09 -0.18
CA SER A 305 -18.33 11.36 -0.93
C SER A 305 -17.61 12.45 -0.16
N ALA A 306 -17.12 13.47 -0.86
CA ALA A 306 -16.50 14.65 -0.25
C ALA A 306 -16.79 15.90 -1.09
N SER A 307 -16.40 17.07 -0.57
CA SER A 307 -16.60 18.39 -1.20
C SER A 307 -15.88 18.54 -2.53
N ASN A 308 -14.68 17.97 -2.66
CA ASN A 308 -13.84 18.02 -3.86
C ASN A 308 -13.07 16.69 -4.00
N GLN A 309 -12.32 16.55 -5.10
CA GLN A 309 -11.59 15.31 -5.41
C GLN A 309 -10.41 15.04 -4.48
N ASP A 310 -9.71 16.09 -4.02
CA ASP A 310 -8.57 15.94 -3.12
C ASP A 310 -9.04 15.44 -1.74
N ASP A 311 -10.06 16.10 -1.18
CA ASP A 311 -10.72 15.67 0.06
C ASP A 311 -11.30 14.26 -0.07
N LEU A 312 -11.83 13.89 -1.25
CA LEU A 312 -12.34 12.55 -1.51
C LEU A 312 -11.22 11.52 -1.47
N GLY A 313 -10.07 11.82 -2.06
CA GLY A 313 -8.91 10.93 -2.06
C GLY A 313 -8.42 10.64 -0.64
N ASP A 314 -8.24 11.70 0.16
CA ASP A 314 -7.84 11.59 1.57
C ASP A 314 -8.88 10.83 2.38
N TRP A 315 -10.17 11.14 2.17
CA TRP A 315 -11.27 10.47 2.84
C TRP A 315 -11.35 8.98 2.50
N VAL A 316 -11.27 8.63 1.22
CA VAL A 316 -11.27 7.24 0.75
C VAL A 316 -10.05 6.49 1.30
N GLY A 317 -8.86 7.10 1.30
CA GLY A 317 -7.66 6.54 1.90
C GLY A 317 -7.81 6.28 3.39
N TRP A 318 -8.37 7.24 4.13
CA TRP A 318 -8.64 7.13 5.56
C TRP A 318 -9.62 6.00 5.88
N VAL A 319 -10.73 5.92 5.15
CA VAL A 319 -11.74 4.87 5.34
C VAL A 319 -11.18 3.49 4.97
N LYS A 320 -10.44 3.37 3.84
CA LYS A 320 -9.75 2.12 3.43
C LYS A 320 -8.80 1.60 4.49
N SER A 321 -8.08 2.48 5.18
CA SER A 321 -7.17 2.07 6.26
C SER A 321 -7.88 1.39 7.45
N ARG A 322 -9.20 1.58 7.55
CA ARG A 322 -10.07 0.99 8.58
C ARG A 322 -11.00 -0.10 8.07
N PHE A 323 -11.01 -0.42 6.77
CA PHE A 323 -11.88 -1.47 6.21
C PHE A 323 -11.80 -2.80 6.95
N ARG A 324 -10.65 -3.13 7.52
CA ARG A 324 -10.50 -4.31 8.37
C ARG A 324 -11.52 -4.35 9.52
N SER A 325 -11.79 -3.25 10.22
CA SER A 325 -12.74 -3.24 11.34
C SER A 325 -14.19 -3.38 10.84
N LEU A 326 -14.52 -2.80 9.68
CA LEU A 326 -15.82 -3.00 9.03
C LEU A 326 -16.03 -4.48 8.66
N ILE A 327 -15.03 -5.13 8.07
CA ILE A 327 -15.11 -6.56 7.71
C ILE A 327 -15.35 -7.41 8.98
N LEU A 328 -14.62 -7.14 10.06
CA LEU A 328 -14.81 -7.84 11.34
C LEU A 328 -16.23 -7.66 11.89
N LYS A 329 -16.78 -6.44 11.80
CA LYS A 329 -18.14 -6.19 12.26
C LYS A 329 -19.17 -6.96 11.43
N LEU A 330 -19.02 -6.96 10.11
CA LEU A 330 -19.86 -7.73 9.20
C LEU A 330 -19.75 -9.25 9.47
N GLU A 331 -18.56 -9.74 9.79
CA GLU A 331 -18.33 -11.13 10.20
C GLU A 331 -19.08 -11.55 11.46
N GLU A 332 -19.22 -10.62 12.40
CA GLU A 332 -19.94 -10.81 13.66
C GLU A 332 -21.46 -10.86 13.43
N VAL A 333 -22.00 -9.94 12.63
CA VAL A 333 -23.46 -9.75 12.51
C VAL A 333 -24.12 -10.55 11.38
N GLN A 334 -23.42 -10.79 10.27
CA GLN A 334 -23.97 -11.41 9.06
C GLN A 334 -23.31 -12.75 8.71
N GLY A 335 -22.02 -12.89 9.03
CA GLY A 335 -21.20 -14.03 8.61
C GLY A 335 -20.20 -13.64 7.52
N LEU A 336 -19.93 -14.51 6.55
CA LEU A 336 -18.85 -14.27 5.59
C LEU A 336 -19.16 -13.10 4.66
N CYS A 337 -18.24 -12.12 4.63
CA CYS A 337 -18.28 -10.95 3.76
C CYS A 337 -17.08 -10.99 2.80
N ASP A 338 -17.34 -10.86 1.50
CA ASP A 338 -16.31 -10.77 0.49
C ASP A 338 -16.10 -9.33 0.02
N PRO A 339 -15.08 -8.61 0.53
CA PRO A 339 -14.79 -7.26 0.07
C PRO A 339 -14.34 -7.29 -1.39
N ASN A 340 -15.05 -6.58 -2.26
CA ASN A 340 -14.55 -6.31 -3.60
C ASN A 340 -13.62 -5.08 -3.56
N PRO A 341 -12.34 -5.21 -3.96
CA PRO A 341 -11.40 -4.09 -3.95
C PRO A 341 -11.63 -3.07 -5.09
N THR A 342 -12.57 -3.33 -6.01
CA THR A 342 -12.87 -2.42 -7.13
C THR A 342 -13.65 -1.19 -6.66
N GLU A 343 -13.19 -0.03 -7.12
CA GLU A 343 -13.83 1.27 -6.95
C GLU A 343 -14.75 1.56 -8.13
N TYR A 344 -15.98 1.97 -7.83
CA TYR A 344 -16.99 2.33 -8.81
C TYR A 344 -17.38 3.80 -8.65
N ILE A 345 -17.79 4.39 -9.77
CA ILE A 345 -18.36 5.73 -9.83
C ILE A 345 -19.75 5.59 -10.46
N ASP A 346 -20.75 6.17 -9.81
CA ASP A 346 -22.12 6.24 -10.31
C ASP A 346 -22.21 7.46 -11.25
N VAL A 347 -22.50 7.21 -12.54
CA VAL A 347 -22.41 8.21 -13.61
C VAL A 347 -23.43 9.34 -13.44
N ASP A 348 -24.53 9.06 -12.73
CA ASP A 348 -25.65 9.98 -12.54
C ASP A 348 -25.44 10.93 -11.33
N VAL A 349 -24.32 10.79 -10.61
CA VAL A 349 -24.02 11.57 -9.41
C VAL A 349 -22.93 12.61 -9.73
N THR A 350 -23.27 13.89 -9.56
CA THR A 350 -22.38 15.01 -9.89
C THR A 350 -21.33 15.32 -8.81
N GLU A 351 -21.60 14.92 -7.57
CA GLU A 351 -20.64 15.10 -6.47
C GLU A 351 -19.47 14.12 -6.56
N PRO A 352 -18.25 14.51 -6.15
CA PRO A 352 -17.12 13.59 -5.99
C PRO A 352 -17.45 12.45 -5.04
N HIS A 353 -17.44 11.21 -5.55
CA HIS A 353 -17.76 10.03 -4.76
C HIS A 353 -17.06 8.76 -5.28
N VAL A 354 -16.99 7.76 -4.42
CA VAL A 354 -16.53 6.40 -4.71
C VAL A 354 -17.48 5.40 -4.05
N VAL A 355 -17.76 4.31 -4.75
CA VAL A 355 -18.61 3.23 -4.26
C VAL A 355 -17.87 1.91 -4.28
N PHE A 356 -18.05 1.11 -3.23
CA PHE A 356 -17.62 -0.29 -3.16
C PHE A 356 -18.83 -1.20 -3.00
N TYR A 357 -18.77 -2.39 -3.59
CA TYR A 357 -19.81 -3.42 -3.46
C TYR A 357 -19.22 -4.69 -2.90
N TRP A 358 -19.46 -4.98 -1.62
CA TRP A 358 -18.92 -6.16 -0.95
C TRP A 358 -19.96 -7.28 -0.92
N GLY A 359 -19.60 -8.45 -1.45
CA GLY A 359 -20.50 -9.59 -1.55
C GLY A 359 -20.84 -10.16 -0.18
N LEU A 360 -22.13 -10.38 0.08
CA LEU A 360 -22.60 -11.02 1.30
C LEU A 360 -22.98 -12.47 1.01
N GLN A 361 -22.43 -13.40 1.79
CA GLN A 361 -22.96 -14.76 1.80
C GLN A 361 -24.27 -14.82 2.62
N PRO A 362 -25.20 -15.73 2.26
CA PRO A 362 -26.38 -15.98 3.07
C PRO A 362 -25.96 -16.36 4.51
N GLY A 363 -26.30 -15.50 5.47
CA GLY A 363 -26.03 -15.70 6.89
C GLY A 363 -27.11 -16.56 7.55
N ARG A 364 -26.95 -16.81 8.87
CA ARG A 364 -27.95 -17.51 9.69
C ARG A 364 -29.23 -16.69 9.91
N THR A 365 -29.14 -15.37 9.81
CA THR A 365 -30.24 -14.41 9.93
C THR A 365 -30.28 -13.52 8.69
N ASN A 366 -31.49 -13.20 8.20
CA ASN A 366 -31.66 -12.31 7.05
C ASN A 366 -31.77 -10.82 7.42
N LEU A 367 -31.75 -10.50 8.72
CA LEU A 367 -31.90 -9.16 9.26
C LEU A 367 -30.52 -8.61 9.63
N LEU A 368 -29.82 -8.07 8.63
CA LEU A 368 -28.63 -7.26 8.86
C LEU A 368 -29.07 -5.84 9.25
N ASP A 369 -28.88 -5.46 10.51
CA ASP A 369 -29.01 -4.05 10.91
C ASP A 369 -27.78 -3.26 10.41
N ILE A 370 -27.83 -2.90 9.14
CA ILE A 370 -26.74 -2.16 8.47
C ILE A 370 -26.54 -0.78 9.09
N VAL A 371 -27.60 -0.18 9.66
CA VAL A 371 -27.53 1.13 10.31
C VAL A 371 -26.71 1.05 11.60
N ALA A 372 -26.88 -0.02 12.38
CA ALA A 372 -26.05 -0.27 13.55
C ALA A 372 -24.58 -0.50 13.17
N VAL A 373 -24.31 -1.24 12.10
CA VAL A 373 -22.94 -1.47 11.57
C VAL A 373 -22.30 -0.15 11.13
N GLU A 374 -23.04 0.68 10.39
CA GLU A 374 -22.56 1.99 9.95
C GLU A 374 -22.23 2.88 11.14
N LYS A 375 -23.13 2.97 12.13
CA LYS A 375 -22.91 3.78 13.33
C LYS A 375 -21.69 3.31 14.12
N ASP A 376 -21.48 2.01 14.25
CA ASP A 376 -20.30 1.44 14.92
C ASP A 376 -19.01 1.78 14.16
N PHE A 377 -19.01 1.59 12.84
CA PHE A 377 -17.86 1.89 12.01
C PHE A 377 -17.52 3.38 11.98
N LEU A 378 -18.52 4.26 11.94
CA LEU A 378 -18.34 5.71 12.02
C LEU A 378 -17.65 6.12 13.33
N LYS A 379 -17.93 5.47 14.47
CA LYS A 379 -17.20 5.74 15.72
C LYS A 379 -15.70 5.46 15.58
N ASN A 380 -15.32 4.44 14.81
CA ASN A 380 -13.92 4.12 14.53
C ASN A 380 -13.27 5.15 13.58
N ILE A 381 -14.04 5.67 12.62
CA ILE A 381 -13.55 6.65 11.63
C ILE A 381 -13.33 8.04 12.24
N HIS A 382 -14.26 8.52 13.08
CA HIS A 382 -14.20 9.87 13.67
C HIS A 382 -13.06 10.03 14.69
N ASN A 383 -12.47 8.93 15.16
CA ASN A 383 -11.29 8.98 16.02
C ASN A 383 -10.03 9.23 15.17
N GLY A 384 -9.50 10.46 15.27
CA GLY A 384 -8.16 10.83 14.82
C GLY A 384 -8.05 11.35 13.37
N PHE A 385 -9.16 11.61 12.67
CA PHE A 385 -9.09 12.23 11.35
C PHE A 385 -8.83 13.74 11.48
N GLN A 386 -7.77 14.25 10.87
CA GLN A 386 -7.38 15.66 10.95
C GLN A 386 -7.99 16.53 9.84
N GLY A 387 -8.56 15.94 8.78
CA GLY A 387 -9.18 16.64 7.65
C GLY A 387 -10.69 16.90 7.83
N SER A 388 -11.32 17.51 6.82
CA SER A 388 -12.79 17.62 6.77
C SER A 388 -13.38 16.27 6.42
N PRO A 389 -14.06 15.56 7.35
CA PRO A 389 -14.58 14.23 7.07
C PRO A 389 -15.60 14.30 5.93
N GLY A 390 -15.44 13.43 4.94
CA GLY A 390 -16.43 13.24 3.90
C GLY A 390 -17.68 12.55 4.46
N ARG A 391 -18.71 12.39 3.62
CA ARG A 391 -19.89 11.58 3.98
C ARG A 391 -19.60 10.12 3.67
N MET A 392 -20.14 9.25 4.51
CA MET A 392 -20.15 7.81 4.32
C MET A 392 -21.56 7.26 4.51
N GLY A 393 -21.94 6.25 3.74
CA GLY A 393 -23.18 5.50 3.95
C GLY A 393 -23.03 4.03 3.61
N LEU A 394 -23.71 3.17 4.36
CA LEU A 394 -23.78 1.72 4.12
C LEU A 394 -25.22 1.31 3.79
N LEU A 395 -25.39 0.57 2.71
CA LEU A 395 -26.70 0.03 2.33
C LEU A 395 -26.57 -1.43 1.89
N VAL A 396 -27.59 -2.24 2.16
CA VAL A 396 -27.68 -3.59 1.59
C VAL A 396 -28.48 -3.52 0.29
N VAL A 397 -27.88 -3.96 -0.81
CA VAL A 397 -28.49 -3.95 -2.15
C VAL A 397 -28.51 -5.35 -2.75
N GLN A 398 -29.48 -5.61 -3.62
CA GLN A 398 -29.55 -6.85 -4.40
C GLN A 398 -28.64 -6.77 -5.63
N ALA A 399 -28.22 -7.93 -6.15
CA ALA A 399 -27.40 -8.02 -7.36
C ALA A 399 -28.04 -7.30 -8.57
N SER A 400 -29.37 -7.34 -8.67
CA SER A 400 -30.13 -6.63 -9.71
C SER A 400 -30.07 -5.10 -9.61
N GLN A 401 -29.72 -4.57 -8.45
CA GLN A 401 -29.63 -3.13 -8.17
C GLN A 401 -28.21 -2.59 -8.32
N LEU A 402 -27.23 -3.45 -8.64
CA LEU A 402 -25.89 -3.01 -8.98
C LEU A 402 -25.94 -2.08 -10.19
N SER A 403 -25.23 -0.96 -10.14
CA SER A 403 -25.17 0.01 -11.23
C SER A 403 -24.73 -0.65 -12.55
N LYS A 404 -25.13 -0.10 -13.71
CA LYS A 404 -24.72 -0.63 -15.03
C LYS A 404 -23.19 -0.71 -15.17
N SER A 405 -22.44 0.17 -14.51
CA SER A 405 -20.97 0.15 -14.47
C SER A 405 -20.38 -0.97 -13.61
N SER A 406 -21.10 -1.47 -12.60
CA SER A 406 -20.70 -2.61 -11.78
C SER A 406 -21.18 -3.96 -12.30
N GLN A 407 -22.17 -3.99 -13.21
CA GLN A 407 -22.61 -5.18 -13.95
C GLN A 407 -21.72 -5.51 -15.16
N LEU A 408 -20.97 -4.54 -15.68
CA LEU A 408 -19.97 -4.74 -16.72
C LEU A 408 -18.72 -5.41 -16.11
N ASP A 409 -18.80 -6.72 -15.89
CA ASP A 409 -17.61 -7.54 -15.65
C ASP A 409 -16.56 -7.23 -16.74
N PHE A 410 -15.32 -6.95 -16.30
CA PHE A 410 -14.06 -6.52 -16.98
C PHE A 410 -13.79 -7.00 -18.44
N GLY A 411 -14.75 -6.90 -19.35
CA GLY A 411 -14.72 -7.44 -20.71
C GLY A 411 -14.78 -6.39 -21.83
N SER A 412 -14.90 -5.10 -21.51
CA SER A 412 -14.76 -4.04 -22.52
C SER A 412 -13.65 -3.08 -22.11
N GLY A 413 -12.74 -2.77 -23.04
CA GLY A 413 -11.58 -1.88 -22.85
C GLY A 413 -11.91 -0.41 -22.55
N ARG A 414 -13.02 -0.12 -21.86
CA ARG A 414 -13.32 1.20 -21.33
C ARG A 414 -12.57 1.40 -20.02
N ARG A 415 -11.40 2.02 -20.18
CA ARG A 415 -10.55 2.69 -19.19
C ARG A 415 -11.23 2.89 -17.83
N THR A 416 -10.83 2.10 -16.84
CA THR A 416 -10.87 2.49 -15.43
C THR A 416 -9.99 3.73 -15.28
N LYS A 417 -10.62 4.91 -15.23
CA LYS A 417 -9.91 6.16 -15.00
C LYS A 417 -9.56 6.24 -13.51
N ALA A 418 -8.27 6.19 -13.20
CA ALA A 418 -7.79 6.71 -11.92
C ALA A 418 -8.26 8.17 -11.83
N CYS A 419 -9.00 8.50 -10.77
CA CYS A 419 -9.72 9.75 -10.63
C CYS A 419 -8.77 10.87 -10.21
N TRP A 420 -7.93 11.33 -11.13
CA TRP A 420 -7.02 12.45 -10.88
C TRP A 420 -6.81 13.22 -12.19
N LYS A 421 -7.65 14.23 -12.42
CA LYS A 421 -7.47 15.23 -13.49
C LYS A 421 -8.04 16.59 -13.08
N ASN A 422 -7.13 17.57 -12.94
CA ASN A 422 -7.26 19.03 -13.14
C ASN A 422 -8.33 19.81 -12.32
N LEU A 423 -8.12 21.04 -11.84
CA LEU A 423 -7.20 22.14 -12.22
C LEU A 423 -7.02 23.13 -11.04
N ASP A 424 -5.98 23.97 -11.14
CA ASP A 424 -5.55 25.12 -10.33
C ASP A 424 -6.57 25.91 -9.49
N TYR A 425 -6.16 26.44 -8.32
CA TYR A 425 -6.21 27.91 -8.02
C TYR A 425 -5.44 28.30 -6.73
N ASN A 426 -4.89 29.51 -6.77
CA ASN A 426 -4.14 30.23 -5.73
C ASN A 426 -4.89 30.37 -4.40
N LEU A 427 -4.24 29.95 -3.29
CA LEU A 427 -4.64 30.29 -1.92
C LEU A 427 -3.50 31.03 -1.19
N PRO A 428 -3.82 31.97 -0.28
CA PRO A 428 -2.83 32.74 0.48
C PRO A 428 -2.08 31.83 1.46
N ARG A 429 -0.76 31.97 1.47
CA ARG A 429 0.18 31.07 2.15
C ARG A 429 0.92 31.80 3.27
N ILE A 430 1.07 31.15 4.42
CA ILE A 430 1.84 31.70 5.55
C ILE A 430 3.31 31.26 5.41
N PRO A 431 4.28 32.19 5.38
CA PRO A 431 5.70 31.82 5.34
C PRO A 431 6.14 31.14 6.65
N VAL A 432 6.81 30.00 6.53
CA VAL A 432 7.50 29.33 7.64
C VAL A 432 8.94 29.77 7.64
N TYR A 433 9.46 30.11 8.81
CA TYR A 433 10.84 30.54 9.00
C TYR A 433 11.70 29.41 9.59
N SER A 434 12.97 29.35 9.17
CA SER A 434 13.92 28.37 9.71
C SER A 434 14.12 28.59 11.20
N GLN A 435 14.10 27.50 11.98
CA GLN A 435 14.49 27.57 13.40
C GLN A 435 15.98 27.90 13.58
N HIS A 436 16.82 27.66 12.56
CA HIS A 436 18.27 27.88 12.59
C HIS A 436 18.69 29.25 12.02
N LEU A 437 17.80 29.86 11.24
CA LEU A 437 17.96 31.17 10.60
C LEU A 437 16.61 31.93 10.63
N PRO A 438 16.31 32.68 11.71
CA PRO A 438 14.99 33.28 11.96
C PRO A 438 14.47 34.21 10.85
N ASN A 439 15.36 34.74 10.00
CA ASN A 439 15.02 35.65 8.90
C ASN A 439 14.91 34.93 7.53
N TYR A 440 15.02 33.60 7.50
CA TYR A 440 15.02 32.82 6.26
C TYR A 440 13.73 32.01 6.11
N ILE A 441 12.96 32.31 5.07
CA ILE A 441 11.72 31.57 4.73
C ILE A 441 12.10 30.19 4.18
N ILE A 442 11.76 29.14 4.92
CA ILE A 442 11.99 27.73 4.54
C ILE A 442 10.84 27.14 3.73
N GLY A 443 9.68 27.81 3.74
CA GLY A 443 8.52 27.30 3.07
C GLY A 443 7.26 28.10 3.33
N TYR A 444 6.15 27.50 2.93
CA TYR A 444 4.81 28.05 3.08
C TYR A 444 3.88 26.95 3.60
N VAL A 445 3.00 27.27 4.57
CA VAL A 445 1.89 26.40 5.00
C VAL A 445 0.55 26.99 4.56
N ASP A 446 -0.44 26.12 4.36
CA ASP A 446 -1.82 26.54 4.13
C ASP A 446 -2.44 27.11 5.41
N ALA A 447 -3.14 28.24 5.29
CA ALA A 447 -3.64 29.05 6.40
C ALA A 447 -4.78 28.41 7.24
N LYS A 448 -5.02 27.09 7.14
CA LYS A 448 -6.08 26.35 7.85
C LYS A 448 -5.54 25.31 8.86
N ALA A 449 -4.37 25.57 9.43
CA ALA A 449 -4.03 25.03 10.75
C ALA A 449 -3.98 26.22 11.72
N ASP A 450 -4.52 26.05 12.92
CA ASP A 450 -4.57 27.00 14.02
C ASP A 450 -5.66 28.09 13.96
N SER A 451 -6.85 27.72 14.43
CA SER A 451 -7.70 28.66 15.18
C SER A 451 -8.37 27.97 16.36
N LYS A 452 -7.62 27.76 17.46
CA LYS A 452 -8.18 27.71 18.81
C LYS A 452 -7.18 28.26 19.83
N TYR A 453 -7.12 29.58 19.94
CA TYR A 453 -6.99 30.21 21.25
C TYR A 453 -8.41 30.39 21.83
N PRO A 454 -8.61 30.13 23.12
CA PRO A 454 -9.45 30.99 23.93
C PRO A 454 -8.55 31.83 24.83
N SER A 455 -8.65 33.14 24.63
CA SER A 455 -8.33 34.15 25.62
C SER A 455 -9.33 34.11 26.79
N ALA A 456 -8.82 34.43 27.98
CA ALA A 456 -9.43 34.71 29.30
C ALA A 456 -8.83 33.78 30.37
N GLY A 457 -8.30 34.21 31.50
CA GLY A 457 -8.21 35.50 32.19
C GLY A 457 -7.74 35.21 33.62
N GLY A 458 -7.10 36.18 34.29
CA GLY A 458 -6.62 36.05 35.68
C GLY A 458 -5.12 35.96 35.81
#